data_AF-A0A1H5MG21-F1
#
_entry.id   AF-A0A1H5MG21-F1
#
_cell.length_a   1.000
_cell.length_b   1.000
_cell.length_c   1.000
_cell.angle_alpha   90.00
_cell.angle_beta   90.00
_cell.angle_gamma   90.00
#
_symmetry.space_group_name_H-M   'P 1'
#
loop_
_entity.id
_entity.type
_entity.pdbx_description
1 polymer ?
#
loop_
_entity_poly.entity_id
_entity_poly.type
_entity_poly.pdbx_seq_one_letter_code
_entity_poly.pdbx_strand_id
1 'polypeptide(L)'
;MVVVEIPRGSRNKYEADDGGVIWFDRRLGGPAGFPGDYGYVIGADGEDGDALDALVLIDEGTFPGVHMRCRVIGGMSLQVGDIAETKLLVVPEADHHSDHLTDIDDLPEAAVEELEAFFHAYRMLESKDVAVLDRLDRQAAIAVLTGT
;
A
#
# COMPACT_ATOMS: atom_id res chain seq x y z
N MET A 1 -12.37 -0.64 2.74
CA MET A 1 -12.43 0.80 2.38
C MET A 1 -11.08 1.38 2.71
N VAL A 2 -10.46 2.07 1.76
CA VAL A 2 -9.13 2.69 1.94
C VAL A 2 -9.30 4.20 2.06
N VAL A 3 -8.58 4.81 3.00
CA VAL A 3 -8.40 6.27 3.05
C VAL A 3 -7.02 6.59 2.52
N VAL A 4 -6.96 7.44 1.50
CA VAL A 4 -5.70 7.84 0.88
C VAL A 4 -4.97 8.82 1.78
N GLU A 5 -3.71 8.56 2.07
CA GLU A 5 -2.81 9.50 2.74
C GLU A 5 -1.84 10.12 1.72
N ILE A 6 -1.31 9.30 0.81
CA ILE A 6 -0.24 9.67 -0.11
C ILE A 6 -0.71 9.41 -1.55
N PRO A 7 -0.97 10.46 -2.35
CA PRO A 7 -1.34 10.26 -3.75
C PRO A 7 -0.19 9.69 -4.58
N ARG A 8 -0.54 8.96 -5.64
CA ARG A 8 0.40 8.46 -6.65
C ARG A 8 1.37 9.55 -7.10
N GLY A 9 2.66 9.17 -7.18
CA GLY A 9 3.76 10.05 -7.58
C GLY A 9 4.25 10.99 -6.49
N SER A 10 3.56 11.10 -5.36
CA SER A 10 4.03 11.92 -4.24
C SER A 10 5.26 11.31 -3.58
N ARG A 11 6.18 12.19 -3.20
CA ARG A 11 7.33 11.89 -2.33
C ARG A 11 7.14 12.47 -0.93
N ASN A 12 6.10 13.27 -0.73
CA ASN A 12 5.71 13.69 0.60
C ASN A 12 4.92 12.55 1.20
N LYS A 13 5.43 12.05 2.33
CA LYS A 13 4.76 11.09 3.17
C LYS A 13 3.86 11.86 4.12
N TYR A 14 2.58 11.58 4.00
CA TYR A 14 1.55 12.06 4.90
C TYR A 14 1.08 10.89 5.75
N GLU A 15 0.55 11.19 6.93
CA GLU A 15 -0.08 10.22 7.82
C GLU A 15 -1.33 10.85 8.44
N ALA A 16 -2.37 10.04 8.60
CA ALA A 16 -3.55 10.39 9.38
C ALA A 16 -3.28 10.16 10.87
N ASP A 17 -3.76 11.05 11.73
CA ASP A 17 -3.92 10.74 13.16
C ASP A 17 -5.20 9.91 13.40
N ASP A 18 -5.41 9.47 14.64
CA ASP A 18 -6.61 8.71 15.07
C ASP A 18 -7.94 9.42 14.73
N GLY A 19 -7.91 10.75 14.57
CA GLY A 19 -9.06 11.57 14.18
C GLY A 19 -9.26 11.69 12.67
N GLY A 20 -8.37 11.12 11.86
CA GLY A 20 -8.36 11.23 10.40
C GLY A 20 -7.78 12.54 9.87
N VAL A 21 -7.09 13.33 10.70
CA VAL A 21 -6.44 14.57 10.24
C VAL A 21 -5.13 14.22 9.56
N ILE A 22 -4.96 14.69 8.32
CA ILE A 22 -3.76 14.44 7.52
C ILE A 22 -2.64 15.40 7.93
N TRP A 23 -1.52 14.83 8.36
CA TRP A 23 -0.29 15.54 8.71
C TRP A 23 0.81 15.25 7.72
N PHE A 24 1.66 16.24 7.45
CA PHE A 24 2.94 16.00 6.80
C PHE A 24 3.89 15.38 7.83
N ASP A 25 4.34 14.15 7.57
CA ASP A 25 5.36 13.47 8.38
C ASP A 25 6.76 13.84 7.87
N ARG A 26 7.08 13.43 6.63
CA ARG A 26 8.39 13.69 6.03
C ARG A 26 8.35 13.64 4.51
N ARG A 27 9.49 13.93 3.90
CA ARG A 27 9.74 13.63 2.48
C ARG A 27 10.59 12.37 2.36
N LEU A 28 10.22 11.47 1.46
CA LEU A 28 11.00 10.26 1.18
C LEU A 28 12.43 10.59 0.71
N GLY A 29 13.38 9.77 1.16
CA GLY A 29 14.79 9.91 0.85
C GLY A 29 15.16 9.56 -0.59
N GLY A 30 14.42 8.63 -1.21
CA GLY A 30 14.64 8.17 -2.59
C GLY A 30 14.07 9.11 -3.66
N PRO A 31 14.47 8.92 -4.94
CA PRO A 31 13.99 9.74 -6.06
C PRO A 31 12.56 9.38 -6.50
N ALA A 32 12.09 8.16 -6.20
CA ALA A 32 10.78 7.66 -6.58
C ALA A 32 9.68 8.15 -5.62
N GLY A 33 8.51 8.47 -6.18
CA GLY A 33 7.26 8.63 -5.43
C GLY A 33 6.47 7.33 -5.37
N PHE A 34 5.37 7.32 -4.62
CA PHE A 34 4.52 6.13 -4.53
C PHE A 34 3.95 5.73 -5.90
N PRO A 35 3.97 4.43 -6.26
CA PRO A 35 3.52 3.95 -7.58
C PRO A 35 1.99 3.89 -7.73
N GLY A 36 1.25 4.13 -6.65
CA GLY A 36 -0.20 4.21 -6.60
C GLY A 36 -0.63 5.14 -5.45
N ASP A 37 -1.92 5.27 -5.23
CA ASP A 37 -2.40 5.93 -4.02
C ASP A 37 -2.16 5.01 -2.82
N TYR A 38 -1.62 5.55 -1.73
CA TYR A 38 -1.29 4.79 -0.53
C TYR A 38 -2.02 5.35 0.67
N GLY A 39 -2.45 4.46 1.57
CA GLY A 39 -2.94 4.82 2.89
C GLY A 39 -3.41 3.58 3.64
N TYR A 40 -4.45 3.71 4.46
CA TYR A 40 -4.85 2.66 5.39
C TYR A 40 -6.27 2.15 5.14
N VAL A 41 -6.52 0.92 5.60
CA VAL A 41 -7.84 0.28 5.57
C VAL A 41 -8.60 0.60 6.85
N ILE A 42 -9.81 1.14 6.72
CA ILE A 42 -10.66 1.42 7.88
C ILE A 42 -11.09 0.10 8.55
N GLY A 43 -10.81 -0.02 9.85
CA GLY A 43 -11.27 -1.11 10.70
C GLY A 43 -10.49 -2.41 10.54
N ALA A 44 -9.27 -2.34 10.01
CA ALA A 44 -8.34 -3.46 9.96
C ALA A 44 -7.01 -3.02 10.59
N ASP A 45 -6.51 -3.81 11.52
CA ASP A 45 -5.24 -3.58 12.20
C ASP A 45 -4.13 -4.34 11.46
N GLY A 46 -2.99 -3.69 11.27
CA GLY A 46 -1.76 -4.28 10.78
C GLY A 46 -1.02 -5.05 11.87
N GLU A 47 0.01 -5.78 11.47
CA GLU A 47 0.81 -6.61 12.37
C GLU A 47 1.71 -5.80 13.32
N ASP A 48 1.95 -4.52 13.01
CA ASP A 48 2.67 -3.55 13.84
C ASP A 48 1.79 -2.85 14.88
N GLY A 49 0.46 -3.06 14.82
CA GLY A 49 -0.53 -2.44 15.69
C GLY A 49 -1.09 -1.11 15.18
N ASP A 50 -0.62 -0.63 14.02
CA ASP A 50 -1.21 0.51 13.31
C ASP A 50 -2.34 0.00 12.37
N ALA A 51 -3.01 0.91 11.67
CA ALA A 51 -4.02 0.50 10.69
C ALA A 51 -3.38 -0.20 9.49
N LEU A 52 -4.01 -1.27 8.98
CA LEU A 52 -3.47 -2.07 7.88
C LEU A 52 -3.31 -1.22 6.61
N ASP A 53 -2.11 -1.20 6.06
CA ASP A 53 -1.75 -0.43 4.88
C ASP A 53 -2.29 -1.03 3.58
N ALA A 54 -2.61 -0.16 2.63
CA ALA A 54 -3.02 -0.51 1.28
C ALA A 54 -2.44 0.44 0.22
N LEU A 55 -1.94 -0.14 -0.86
CA LEU A 55 -1.60 0.52 -2.10
C LEU A 55 -2.73 0.29 -3.12
N VAL A 56 -3.41 1.35 -3.50
CA VAL A 56 -4.43 1.38 -4.54
C VAL A 56 -3.76 1.56 -5.90
N LEU A 57 -3.84 0.54 -6.75
CA LEU A 57 -3.35 0.61 -8.12
C LEU A 57 -4.36 1.42 -8.96
N ILE A 58 -3.95 2.64 -9.32
CA ILE A 58 -4.72 3.60 -10.10
C ILE A 58 -3.77 4.39 -11.00
N ASP A 59 -4.24 4.81 -12.18
CA ASP A 59 -3.40 5.55 -13.14
C ASP A 59 -3.24 7.03 -12.78
N GLU A 60 -4.31 7.66 -12.30
CA GLU A 60 -4.34 9.05 -11.88
C GLU A 60 -4.44 9.16 -10.36
N GLY A 61 -3.43 9.77 -9.74
CA GLY A 61 -3.42 9.96 -8.28
C GLY A 61 -4.56 10.85 -7.82
N THR A 62 -5.10 10.56 -6.64
CA THR A 62 -6.19 11.35 -6.05
C THR A 62 -5.66 12.45 -5.13
N PHE A 63 -6.21 12.57 -3.92
CA PHE A 63 -5.85 13.55 -2.91
C PHE A 63 -5.84 12.89 -1.52
N PRO A 64 -5.03 13.40 -0.56
CA PRO A 64 -5.12 12.94 0.82
C PRO A 64 -6.53 13.13 1.39
N GLY A 65 -7.01 12.16 2.16
CA GLY A 65 -8.35 12.11 2.76
C GLY A 65 -9.45 11.52 1.85
N VAL A 66 -9.15 11.18 0.59
CA VAL A 66 -10.12 10.51 -0.30
C VAL A 66 -10.44 9.11 0.24
N HIS A 67 -11.74 8.80 0.33
CA HIS A 67 -12.22 7.48 0.71
C HIS A 67 -12.57 6.68 -0.53
N MET A 68 -11.95 5.51 -0.68
CA MET A 68 -12.17 4.61 -1.81
C MET A 68 -12.74 3.27 -1.35
N ARG A 69 -13.76 2.81 -2.06
CA ARG A 69 -14.15 1.39 -2.03
C ARG A 69 -13.21 0.65 -2.96
N CYS A 70 -12.48 -0.31 -2.40
CA CYS A 70 -11.45 -1.05 -3.11
C CYS A 70 -11.64 -2.53 -2.84
N ARG A 71 -11.23 -3.35 -3.82
CA ARG A 71 -11.16 -4.80 -3.72
C ARG A 71 -9.70 -5.25 -3.69
N VAL A 72 -9.41 -6.21 -2.81
CA VAL A 72 -8.09 -6.83 -2.68
C VAL A 72 -7.81 -7.69 -3.92
N ILE A 73 -6.60 -7.55 -4.45
CA ILE A 73 -6.05 -8.42 -5.50
C ILE A 73 -4.80 -9.18 -5.03
N GLY A 74 -4.15 -8.74 -3.95
CA GLY A 74 -2.97 -9.41 -3.41
C GLY A 74 -2.32 -8.56 -2.32
N GLY A 75 -1.04 -8.81 -2.05
CA GLY A 75 -0.27 -8.05 -1.07
C GLY A 75 1.23 -8.30 -1.17
N MET A 76 1.99 -7.52 -0.42
CA MET A 76 3.43 -7.72 -0.21
C MET A 76 3.71 -7.81 1.28
N SER A 77 4.36 -8.90 1.68
CA SER A 77 4.88 -9.07 3.04
C SER A 77 6.29 -8.47 3.11
N LEU A 78 6.50 -7.56 4.06
CA LEU A 78 7.75 -6.85 4.26
C LEU A 78 8.28 -7.13 5.66
N GLN A 79 9.60 -7.27 5.80
CA GLN A 79 10.28 -7.19 7.09
C GLN A 79 10.81 -5.77 7.26
N VAL A 80 10.30 -5.03 8.24
CA VAL A 80 10.73 -3.66 8.57
C VAL A 80 11.36 -3.66 9.97
N GLY A 81 12.69 -3.67 10.03
CA GLY A 81 13.40 -3.97 11.27
C GLY A 81 13.03 -5.37 11.79
N ASP A 82 12.48 -5.46 13.00
CA ASP A 82 12.10 -6.73 13.63
C ASP A 82 10.61 -7.09 13.46
N ILE A 83 9.85 -6.28 12.72
CA ILE A 83 8.39 -6.45 12.54
C ILE A 83 8.11 -6.86 11.09
N ALA A 84 7.28 -7.89 10.91
CA ALA A 84 6.70 -8.21 9.63
C ALA A 84 5.44 -7.36 9.42
N GLU A 85 5.33 -6.67 8.29
CA GLU A 85 4.22 -5.79 7.93
C GLU A 85 3.67 -6.20 6.56
N THR A 86 2.35 -6.29 6.44
CA THR A 86 1.72 -6.49 5.13
C THR A 86 1.27 -5.18 4.50
N LYS A 87 1.56 -4.99 3.22
CA LYS A 87 0.98 -3.92 2.39
C LYS A 87 0.00 -4.55 1.40
N LEU A 88 -1.29 -4.28 1.54
CA LEU A 88 -2.30 -4.80 0.61
C LEU A 88 -2.16 -4.14 -0.76
N LEU A 89 -2.37 -4.92 -1.83
CA LEU A 89 -2.56 -4.42 -3.17
C LEU A 89 -4.06 -4.47 -3.49
N VAL A 90 -4.62 -3.31 -3.83
CA VAL A 90 -6.06 -3.18 -4.06
C VAL A 90 -6.33 -2.35 -5.32
N VAL A 91 -7.52 -2.48 -5.88
CA VAL A 91 -7.99 -1.65 -7.00
C VAL A 91 -9.37 -1.04 -6.68
N PRO A 92 -9.73 0.13 -7.23
CA PRO A 92 -11.03 0.75 -6.99
C PRO A 92 -12.18 -0.09 -7.55
N GLU A 93 -13.23 -0.33 -6.76
CA GLU A 93 -14.40 -1.13 -7.21
C GLU A 93 -15.18 -0.47 -8.35
N ALA A 94 -15.14 0.87 -8.43
CA ALA A 94 -15.90 1.65 -9.41
C ALA A 94 -15.11 1.93 -10.70
N ASP A 95 -13.83 1.55 -10.76
CA ASP A 95 -12.98 1.80 -11.92
C ASP A 95 -12.85 0.56 -12.81
N HIS A 96 -13.66 0.56 -13.87
CA HIS A 96 -13.74 -0.54 -14.84
C HIS A 96 -12.45 -0.82 -15.60
N HIS A 97 -11.48 0.10 -15.63
CA HIS A 97 -10.17 -0.17 -16.23
C HIS A 97 -9.44 -1.30 -15.49
N SER A 98 -9.73 -1.47 -14.20
CA SER A 98 -9.11 -2.47 -13.35
C SER A 98 -9.87 -3.80 -13.29
N ASP A 99 -11.03 -3.95 -13.94
CA ASP A 99 -11.93 -5.12 -13.79
C ASP A 99 -11.25 -6.46 -14.05
N HIS A 100 -10.24 -6.47 -14.92
CA HIS A 100 -9.46 -7.66 -15.28
C HIS A 100 -8.45 -8.10 -14.22
N LEU A 101 -8.09 -7.22 -13.27
CA LEU A 101 -7.10 -7.49 -12.24
C LEU A 101 -7.78 -8.12 -11.03
N THR A 102 -7.86 -9.45 -10.93
CA THR A 102 -8.53 -10.15 -9.83
C THR A 102 -7.58 -10.78 -8.83
N ASP A 103 -6.33 -11.03 -9.23
CA ASP A 103 -5.24 -11.53 -8.40
C ASP A 103 -3.95 -10.75 -8.71
N ILE A 104 -2.89 -10.91 -7.90
CA ILE A 104 -1.59 -10.29 -8.15
C ILE A 104 -0.97 -10.84 -9.44
N ASP A 105 -1.26 -12.10 -9.76
CA ASP A 105 -0.79 -12.79 -10.96
C ASP A 105 -1.43 -12.24 -12.26
N ASP A 106 -2.49 -11.42 -12.16
CA ASP A 106 -3.06 -10.72 -13.31
C ASP A 106 -2.22 -9.49 -13.72
N LEU A 107 -1.26 -9.07 -12.89
CA LEU A 107 -0.31 -8.02 -13.23
C LEU A 107 0.83 -8.57 -14.11
N PRO A 108 1.38 -7.75 -15.02
CA PRO A 108 2.64 -8.09 -15.67
C PRO A 108 3.74 -8.28 -14.63
N GLU A 109 4.57 -9.31 -14.76
CA GLU A 109 5.68 -9.60 -13.84
C GLU A 109 6.57 -8.37 -13.59
N ALA A 110 6.89 -7.62 -14.65
CA ALA A 110 7.68 -6.39 -14.53
C ALA A 110 7.03 -5.32 -13.62
N ALA A 111 5.69 -5.24 -13.60
CA ALA A 111 4.99 -4.33 -12.69
C ALA A 111 5.09 -4.80 -11.24
N VAL A 112 5.06 -6.11 -11.00
CA VAL A 112 5.27 -6.69 -9.66
C VAL A 112 6.70 -6.42 -9.20
N GLU A 113 7.70 -6.64 -10.06
CA GLU A 113 9.11 -6.33 -9.77
C GLU A 113 9.32 -4.83 -9.45
N GLU A 114 8.62 -3.93 -10.17
CA GLU A 114 8.66 -2.48 -9.87
C GLU A 114 8.07 -2.15 -8.49
N LEU A 115 6.98 -2.82 -8.09
CA LEU A 115 6.41 -2.67 -6.75
C LEU A 115 7.37 -3.18 -5.66
N GLU A 116 8.01 -4.34 -5.88
CA GLU A 116 9.00 -4.89 -4.95
C GLU A 116 10.21 -3.95 -4.80
N ALA A 117 10.73 -3.44 -5.91
CA ALA A 117 11.81 -2.47 -5.92
C ALA A 117 11.44 -1.17 -5.19
N PHE A 118 10.19 -0.71 -5.35
CA PHE A 118 9.69 0.45 -4.61
C PHE A 118 9.69 0.19 -3.10
N PHE A 119 9.10 -0.92 -2.62
CA PHE A 119 9.04 -1.20 -1.18
C PHE A 119 10.41 -1.53 -0.57
N HIS A 120 11.36 -2.02 -1.34
CA HIS A 120 12.75 -2.12 -0.89
C HIS A 120 13.41 -0.73 -0.74
N ALA A 121 13.07 0.23 -1.60
CA ALA A 121 13.75 1.53 -1.67
C ALA A 121 13.05 2.69 -0.92
N TYR A 122 11.75 2.60 -0.61
CA TYR A 122 10.99 3.77 -0.12
C TYR A 122 11.49 4.30 1.23
N ARG A 123 12.18 3.46 2.02
CA ARG A 123 12.84 3.80 3.29
C ARG A 123 14.37 3.89 3.22
N MET A 124 14.97 3.98 2.02
CA MET A 124 16.43 3.89 1.81
C MET A 124 17.31 4.82 2.68
N LEU A 125 16.79 5.97 3.13
CA LEU A 125 17.54 6.93 3.99
C LEU A 125 16.99 6.99 5.43
N GLU A 126 16.19 6.01 5.83
CA GLU A 126 15.66 5.89 7.18
C GLU A 126 16.52 4.94 8.02
N SER A 127 16.26 4.90 9.33
CA SER A 127 17.06 4.11 10.26
C SER A 127 16.71 2.61 10.27
N LYS A 128 15.58 2.22 9.68
CA LYS A 128 15.12 0.82 9.64
C LYS A 128 15.29 0.27 8.24
N ASP A 129 15.97 -0.87 8.14
CA ASP A 129 16.08 -1.63 6.90
C ASP A 129 14.73 -2.27 6.53
N VAL A 130 14.49 -2.44 5.23
CA VAL A 130 13.30 -3.11 4.70
C VAL A 130 13.72 -4.24 3.77
N ALA A 131 13.12 -5.41 3.93
CA ALA A 131 13.23 -6.52 2.99
C ALA A 131 11.85 -6.97 2.54
N VAL A 132 11.67 -7.20 1.25
CA VAL A 132 10.47 -7.88 0.72
C VAL A 132 10.63 -9.37 1.00
N LEU A 133 9.66 -9.97 1.69
CA LEU A 133 9.68 -11.38 2.04
C LEU A 133 8.95 -12.21 0.99
N ASP A 134 7.66 -11.92 0.79
CA ASP A 134 6.76 -12.74 -0.02
C ASP A 134 5.74 -11.87 -0.78
N ARG A 135 5.38 -12.35 -1.97
CA ARG A 135 4.18 -11.93 -2.71
C ARG A 135 2.99 -12.71 -2.18
N LEU A 136 1.92 -12.03 -1.83
CA LEU A 136 0.67 -12.65 -1.37
C LEU A 136 -0.33 -12.66 -2.53
N ASP A 137 -0.85 -13.84 -2.85
CA ASP A 137 -2.04 -13.97 -3.70
C ASP A 137 -3.26 -13.30 -3.03
N ARG A 138 -4.37 -13.19 -3.77
CA ARG A 138 -5.57 -12.56 -3.23
C ARG A 138 -6.08 -13.24 -1.96
N GLN A 139 -6.01 -14.55 -1.89
CA GLN A 139 -6.57 -15.30 -0.78
C GLN A 139 -5.76 -15.06 0.50
N ALA A 140 -4.43 -15.12 0.43
CA ALA A 140 -3.53 -14.84 1.51
C ALA A 140 -3.64 -13.37 1.97
N ALA A 141 -3.77 -12.42 1.05
CA ALA A 141 -3.98 -11.02 1.39
C ALA A 141 -5.33 -10.77 2.09
N ILE A 142 -6.39 -11.47 1.69
CA ILE A 142 -7.69 -11.41 2.40
C ILE A 142 -7.58 -12.01 3.81
N ALA A 143 -6.84 -13.11 3.97
CA ALA A 143 -6.59 -13.72 5.27
C ALA A 143 -5.96 -12.74 6.27
N VAL A 144 -4.96 -11.95 5.81
CA VAL A 144 -4.39 -10.85 6.59
C VAL A 144 -5.45 -9.81 6.93
N LEU A 145 -6.20 -9.32 5.93
CA LEU A 145 -7.25 -8.32 6.13
C LEU A 145 -8.32 -8.75 7.15
N THR A 146 -8.66 -10.04 7.21
CA THR A 146 -9.70 -10.57 8.10
C THR A 146 -9.16 -11.18 9.40
N GLY A 147 -7.84 -11.28 9.56
CA GLY A 147 -7.19 -11.91 10.72
C GLY A 147 -7.46 -13.42 10.85
N THR A 148 -7.53 -14.15 9.72
CA THR A 148 -7.89 -15.59 9.65
C THR A 148 -6.84 -16.40 8.92
#